data_AF-A0A4D4KSP4-F1
#
_entry.id   AF-A0A4D4KSP4-F1
#
_cell.length_a   1.000
_cell.length_b   1.000
_cell.length_c   1.000
_cell.angle_alpha   90.00
_cell.angle_beta   90.00
_cell.angle_gamma   90.00
#
_symmetry.space_group_name_H-M   'P 1'
#
loop_
_entity.id
_entity.type
_entity.pdbx_description
1 polymer ?
#
loop_
_entity_poly.entity_id
_entity_poly.type
_entity_poly.pdbx_seq_one_letter_code
_entity_poly.pdbx_strand_id
1 'polypeptide(L)'
;MTGTRACWWNSRPVTTSFASFITHAHADHVDGERLGKLLADNPAAELVLNAHTQASLAGLWDVAPRRMRVVGPKSTFVLRGVKVEVVGGDHACIHAALPTVPNNGYIIDGGLHPGDAPARRAGPPSRPRPGPPEDAWRAAA
;
A
#
# COMPACT_ATOMS: atom_id res chain seq x y z
N MET A 1 -35.88 12.56 -0.61
CA MET A 1 -35.20 13.59 0.19
C MET A 1 -35.26 13.10 1.63
N THR A 2 -34.24 12.78 2.41
CA THR A 2 -32.79 13.09 2.55
C THR A 2 -32.37 12.16 3.71
N GLY A 3 -31.20 11.53 3.80
CA GLY A 3 -29.99 11.60 3.02
C GLY A 3 -29.02 10.52 3.50
N THR A 4 -28.13 10.16 2.58
CA THR A 4 -26.98 9.28 2.75
C THR A 4 -26.06 9.84 3.84
N ARG A 5 -25.74 9.04 4.86
CA ARG A 5 -24.53 9.23 5.67
C ARG A 5 -23.61 8.03 5.46
N ALA A 6 -22.69 8.18 4.53
CA ALA A 6 -21.49 7.38 4.48
C ALA A 6 -20.51 7.96 5.51
N CYS A 7 -20.26 7.23 6.59
CA CYS A 7 -19.10 7.44 7.45
C CYS A 7 -18.18 6.25 7.24
N TRP A 8 -17.14 6.45 6.44
CA TRP A 8 -16.04 5.51 6.23
C TRP A 8 -15.04 5.65 7.39
N TRP A 9 -15.15 4.76 8.39
CA TRP A 9 -14.03 4.27 9.20
C TRP A 9 -14.48 2.94 9.80
N ASN A 10 -14.07 1.84 9.19
CA ASN A 10 -14.61 0.52 9.50
C ASN A 10 -13.69 -0.18 10.51
N SER A 11 -13.87 0.09 11.80
CA SER A 11 -13.35 -0.73 12.92
C SER A 11 -14.16 -2.01 13.14
N ARG A 12 -14.65 -2.63 12.05
CA ARG A 12 -15.34 -3.92 12.18
C ARG A 12 -14.31 -4.97 12.61
N PRO A 13 -14.59 -5.77 13.66
CA PRO A 13 -13.75 -6.90 13.99
C PRO A 13 -13.70 -7.84 12.80
N VAL A 14 -12.52 -7.99 12.19
CA VAL A 14 -12.26 -9.00 11.18
C VAL A 14 -12.12 -10.32 11.93
N THR A 15 -13.19 -11.10 11.96
CA THR A 15 -13.24 -12.39 12.68
C THR A 15 -12.53 -13.51 11.96
N THR A 16 -12.25 -13.36 10.66
CA THR A 16 -11.41 -14.29 9.89
C THR A 16 -10.72 -13.53 8.77
N SER A 17 -9.39 -13.57 8.75
CA SER A 17 -8.55 -13.08 7.64
C SER A 17 -7.56 -14.15 7.21
N PHE A 18 -7.36 -14.26 5.89
CA PHE A 18 -6.31 -15.13 5.32
C PHE A 18 -4.99 -14.39 5.13
N ALA A 19 -5.01 -13.05 5.13
CA ALA A 19 -3.83 -12.24 4.89
C ALA A 19 -4.00 -10.81 5.41
N SER A 20 -2.91 -10.22 5.89
CA SER A 20 -2.80 -8.78 6.20
C SER A 20 -1.72 -8.18 5.32
N PHE A 21 -2.00 -7.03 4.69
CA PHE A 21 -1.07 -6.31 3.82
C PHE A 21 -0.78 -4.95 4.41
N ILE A 22 0.49 -4.64 4.65
CA ILE A 22 0.93 -3.36 5.21
C ILE A 22 1.71 -2.58 4.16
N THR A 23 1.25 -1.37 3.86
CA THR A 23 1.85 -0.52 2.82
C THR A 23 3.14 0.13 3.29
N HIS A 24 3.14 0.75 4.46
CA HIS A 24 4.30 1.46 5.05
C HIS A 24 4.15 1.62 6.57
N ALA A 25 5.20 2.12 7.22
CA ALA A 25 5.34 2.16 8.67
C ALA A 25 4.90 3.50 9.32
N HIS A 26 3.72 4.01 8.97
CA HIS A 26 3.08 5.10 9.71
C HIS A 26 1.96 4.57 10.61
N ALA A 27 1.67 5.27 11.69
CA ALA A 27 0.74 4.82 12.74
C ALA A 27 -0.73 4.73 12.27
N ASP A 28 -1.10 5.48 11.24
CA ASP A 28 -2.40 5.42 10.58
C ASP A 28 -2.53 4.26 9.59
N HIS A 29 -1.41 3.61 9.22
CA HIS A 29 -1.37 2.43 8.37
C HIS A 29 -1.07 1.14 9.13
N VAL A 30 -0.36 1.21 10.26
CA VAL A 30 -0.06 0.06 11.10
C VAL A 30 -0.04 0.42 12.58
N ASP A 31 -0.79 -0.37 13.35
CA ASP A 31 -0.76 -0.39 14.80
C ASP A 31 -0.20 -1.76 15.21
N GLY A 32 1.00 -1.78 15.80
CA GLY A 32 1.71 -3.02 16.11
C GLY A 32 0.97 -3.91 17.12
N GLU A 33 0.35 -3.32 18.14
CA GLU A 33 -0.40 -4.07 19.16
C GLU A 33 -1.66 -4.68 18.57
N ARG A 34 -2.42 -3.90 17.80
CA ARG A 34 -3.64 -4.40 17.13
C ARG A 34 -3.32 -5.44 16.08
N LEU A 35 -2.24 -5.26 15.31
CA LEU A 35 -1.78 -6.23 14.33
C LEU A 35 -1.37 -7.54 15.01
N GLY A 36 -0.63 -7.46 16.12
CA GLY A 36 -0.26 -8.62 16.93
C GLY A 36 -1.49 -9.40 17.39
N LYS A 37 -2.49 -8.70 17.96
CA LYS A 37 -3.76 -9.33 18.38
C LYS A 37 -4.51 -9.96 17.20
N LEU A 38 -4.62 -9.26 16.07
CA LEU A 38 -5.26 -9.78 14.87
C LEU A 38 -4.60 -11.08 14.38
N LEU A 39 -3.27 -11.12 14.37
CA LEU A 39 -2.50 -12.28 13.90
C LEU A 39 -2.48 -13.44 14.90
N ALA A 40 -2.68 -13.17 16.19
CA ALA A 40 -2.90 -14.20 17.21
C ALA A 40 -4.29 -14.84 17.05
N ASP A 41 -5.31 -14.01 16.83
CA ASP A 41 -6.70 -14.45 16.60
C ASP A 41 -6.87 -15.14 15.23
N ASN A 42 -5.91 -14.97 14.30
CA ASN A 42 -5.90 -15.55 12.94
C ASN A 42 -4.58 -16.31 12.64
N PRO A 43 -4.36 -17.52 13.19
CA PRO A 43 -3.08 -18.23 13.07
C PRO A 43 -2.72 -18.68 11.65
N ALA A 44 -3.72 -18.80 10.76
CA ALA A 44 -3.53 -19.15 9.35
C ALA A 44 -3.23 -17.94 8.45
N ALA A 45 -3.31 -16.71 8.98
CA ALA A 45 -3.08 -15.50 8.21
C ALA A 45 -1.59 -15.29 7.92
N GLU A 46 -1.28 -14.96 6.66
CA GLU A 46 0.02 -14.45 6.24
C GLU A 46 0.08 -12.92 6.41
N LEU A 47 1.24 -12.40 6.81
CA LEU A 47 1.51 -10.97 6.82
C LEU A 47 2.42 -10.61 5.65
N VAL A 48 2.01 -9.64 4.83
CA VAL A 48 2.78 -9.12 3.70
C VAL A 48 3.16 -7.67 3.98
N LEU A 49 4.45 -7.35 3.90
CA LEU A 49 4.98 -6.02 4.20
C LEU A 49 6.33 -5.77 3.51
N ASN A 50 6.84 -4.54 3.58
CA ASN A 50 8.22 -4.24 3.17
C ASN A 50 9.23 -4.41 4.31
N ALA A 51 10.52 -4.48 3.97
CA ALA A 51 11.60 -4.70 4.93
C ALA A 51 11.71 -3.56 5.97
N HIS A 52 11.43 -2.32 5.58
CA HIS A 52 11.45 -1.18 6.50
C HIS A 52 10.37 -1.31 7.58
N THR A 53 9.15 -1.64 7.18
CA THR A 53 8.02 -1.89 8.08
C THR A 53 8.30 -3.08 9.00
N GLN A 54 8.96 -4.12 8.50
CA GLN A 54 9.35 -5.26 9.32
C GLN A 54 10.29 -4.82 10.44
N ALA A 55 11.31 -4.02 10.09
CA ALA A 55 12.27 -3.51 11.06
C ALA A 55 11.58 -2.57 12.07
N SER A 56 10.68 -1.68 11.64
CA SER A 56 9.95 -0.77 12.52
C SER A 56 9.03 -1.46 13.53
N LEU A 57 8.59 -2.68 13.22
CA LEU A 57 7.74 -3.47 14.11
C LEU A 57 8.55 -4.49 14.93
N ALA A 58 9.86 -4.59 14.75
CA ALA A 58 10.66 -5.59 15.45
C ALA A 58 10.50 -5.45 16.99
N GLY A 59 10.13 -6.54 17.66
CA GLY A 59 9.92 -6.56 19.12
C GLY A 59 8.54 -6.11 19.61
N LEU A 60 7.64 -5.63 18.72
CA LEU A 60 6.28 -5.21 19.10
C LEU A 60 5.23 -6.33 19.01
N TRP A 61 5.59 -7.49 18.48
CA TRP A 61 4.68 -8.58 18.14
C TRP A 61 5.47 -9.89 17.98
N ASP A 62 4.83 -11.03 18.29
CA ASP A 62 5.42 -12.37 18.22
C ASP A 62 4.81 -13.17 17.06
N VAL A 63 5.20 -12.82 15.84
CA VAL A 63 4.78 -13.58 14.65
C VAL A 63 5.96 -14.32 14.08
N ALA A 64 5.76 -15.63 13.95
CA ALA A 64 6.73 -16.52 13.39
C ALA A 64 7.17 -16.06 11.98
N PRO A 65 8.47 -15.97 11.68
CA PRO A 65 8.98 -15.53 10.37
C PRO A 65 8.36 -16.26 9.18
N ARG A 66 7.99 -17.54 9.36
CA ARG A 66 7.32 -18.36 8.32
C ARG A 66 5.96 -17.81 7.86
N ARG A 67 5.32 -16.95 8.66
CA ARG A 67 4.04 -16.30 8.36
C ARG A 67 4.22 -14.93 7.73
N MET A 68 5.45 -14.48 7.54
CA MET A 68 5.78 -13.17 7.00
C MET A 68 6.32 -13.30 5.58
N ARG A 69 5.84 -12.43 4.71
CA ARG A 69 6.34 -12.26 3.36
C ARG A 69 6.84 -10.84 3.19
N VAL A 70 8.16 -10.71 3.13
CA VAL A 70 8.84 -9.42 2.92
C VAL A 70 8.97 -9.20 1.43
N VAL A 71 8.33 -8.15 0.92
CA VAL A 71 8.26 -7.84 -0.52
C VAL A 71 8.55 -6.37 -0.78
N GLY A 72 9.09 -6.10 -1.96
CA GLY A 72 9.25 -4.75 -2.49
C GLY A 72 8.56 -4.58 -3.85
N PRO A 73 8.55 -3.37 -4.42
CA PRO A 73 7.99 -3.11 -5.73
C PRO A 73 8.53 -4.04 -6.82
N LYS A 74 7.71 -4.29 -7.85
CA LYS A 74 7.95 -5.24 -8.94
C LYS A 74 7.87 -6.72 -8.53
N SER A 75 7.64 -7.03 -7.26
CA SER A 75 7.35 -8.40 -6.82
C SER A 75 5.96 -8.82 -7.28
N THR A 76 5.82 -10.07 -7.73
CA THR A 76 4.53 -10.70 -8.03
C THR A 76 4.48 -12.07 -7.38
N PHE A 77 3.35 -12.41 -6.75
CA PHE A 77 3.14 -13.71 -6.14
C PHE A 77 1.66 -14.09 -6.13
N VAL A 78 1.37 -15.34 -5.78
CA VAL A 78 0.00 -15.83 -5.62
C VAL A 78 -0.23 -16.12 -4.14
N LEU A 79 -1.34 -15.62 -3.61
CA LEU A 79 -1.79 -15.88 -2.25
C LEU A 79 -3.19 -16.46 -2.30
N ARG A 80 -3.33 -17.73 -1.89
CA ARG A 80 -4.62 -18.46 -1.88
C ARG A 80 -5.37 -18.40 -3.24
N GLY A 81 -4.63 -18.50 -4.34
CA GLY A 81 -5.18 -18.46 -5.70
C GLY A 81 -5.39 -17.04 -6.27
N VAL A 82 -5.18 -15.99 -5.48
CA VAL A 82 -5.28 -14.60 -5.93
C VAL A 82 -3.89 -14.08 -6.30
N LYS A 83 -3.76 -13.52 -7.51
CA LYS A 83 -2.53 -12.85 -7.93
C LYS A 83 -2.38 -11.51 -7.19
N VAL A 84 -1.21 -11.28 -6.62
CA VAL A 84 -0.82 -10.02 -5.98
C VAL A 84 0.38 -9.44 -6.72
N GLU A 85 0.29 -8.17 -7.09
CA GLU A 85 1.41 -7.41 -7.64
C GLU A 85 1.78 -6.28 -6.69
N VAL A 86 3.07 -6.11 -6.43
CA VAL A 86 3.59 -5.06 -5.53
C VAL A 86 4.12 -3.91 -6.38
N VAL A 87 3.60 -2.71 -6.14
CA VAL A 87 3.93 -1.47 -6.86
C VAL A 87 4.38 -0.40 -5.87
N GLY A 88 4.61 0.83 -6.35
CA GLY A 88 5.09 1.94 -5.52
C GLY A 88 6.60 1.90 -5.34
N GLY A 89 7.06 2.12 -4.11
CA GLY A 89 8.46 2.20 -3.72
C GLY A 89 8.60 3.16 -2.56
N ASP A 90 8.18 4.39 -2.78
CA ASP A 90 8.30 5.48 -1.83
C ASP A 90 6.96 6.16 -1.59
N HIS A 91 6.76 6.59 -0.35
CA HIS A 91 5.68 7.51 0.02
C HIS A 91 5.81 8.82 -0.78
N ALA A 92 4.70 9.49 -1.07
CA ALA A 92 4.72 10.81 -1.68
C ALA A 92 5.50 11.81 -0.80
N CYS A 93 6.28 12.71 -1.40
CA CYS A 93 6.98 13.73 -0.62
C CYS A 93 5.97 14.68 0.04
N ILE A 94 5.92 14.67 1.37
CA ILE A 94 5.07 15.58 2.15
C ILE A 94 5.81 16.85 2.57
N HIS A 95 7.14 16.77 2.74
CA HIS A 95 7.97 17.91 3.12
C HIS A 95 9.45 17.60 2.82
N ALA A 96 10.17 18.57 2.23
CA ALA A 96 11.55 18.36 1.76
C ALA A 96 12.58 18.05 2.87
N ALA A 97 12.28 18.43 4.12
CA ALA A 97 13.16 18.19 5.26
C ALA A 97 12.93 16.83 5.95
N LEU A 98 11.92 16.06 5.56
CA LEU A 98 11.64 14.76 6.16
C LEU A 98 12.21 13.63 5.28
N PRO A 99 12.76 12.57 5.89
CA PRO A 99 13.20 11.41 5.14
C PRO A 99 12.01 10.72 4.46
N THR A 100 12.22 10.25 3.24
CA THR A 100 11.22 9.47 2.51
C THR A 100 11.07 8.09 3.15
N VAL A 101 9.82 7.68 3.39
CA VAL A 101 9.50 6.36 3.94
C VAL A 101 9.15 5.39 2.80
N PRO A 102 9.69 4.16 2.79
CA PRO A 102 9.31 3.16 1.80
C PRO A 102 7.82 2.79 1.88
N ASN A 103 7.14 2.82 0.74
CA ASN A 103 5.72 2.48 0.61
C ASN A 103 5.47 1.47 -0.51
N ASN A 104 4.96 0.30 -0.14
CA ASN A 104 4.37 -0.64 -1.08
C ASN A 104 2.92 -0.24 -1.41
N GLY A 105 2.57 -0.29 -2.70
CA GLY A 105 1.19 -0.44 -3.14
C GLY A 105 0.91 -1.89 -3.54
N TYR A 106 -0.34 -2.31 -3.49
CA TYR A 106 -0.77 -3.67 -3.83
C TYR A 106 -1.86 -3.64 -4.88
N ILE A 107 -1.68 -4.42 -5.95
CA ILE A 107 -2.75 -4.75 -6.89
C ILE A 107 -3.23 -6.15 -6.56
N ILE A 108 -4.49 -6.28 -6.17
CA ILE A 108 -5.13 -7.53 -5.76
C ILE A 108 -6.45 -7.64 -6.51
N ASP A 109 -6.63 -8.72 -7.26
CA ASP A 109 -7.83 -8.98 -8.05
C ASP A 109 -8.27 -7.78 -8.92
N GLY A 110 -7.29 -7.13 -9.56
CA GLY A 110 -7.52 -5.96 -10.41
C GLY A 110 -7.60 -4.62 -9.67
N GLY A 111 -7.97 -4.61 -8.39
CA GLY A 111 -8.04 -3.42 -7.54
C GLY A 111 -6.67 -2.95 -7.06
N LEU A 112 -6.46 -1.63 -7.01
CA LEU A 112 -5.21 -1.01 -6.53
C LEU A 112 -5.43 -0.41 -5.14
N HIS A 113 -4.59 -0.79 -4.19
CA HIS A 113 -4.39 -0.10 -2.92
C HIS A 113 -3.01 0.57 -2.93
N PRO A 114 -2.90 1.88 -3.18
CA PRO A 114 -1.60 2.53 -3.35
C PRO A 114 -0.86 2.80 -2.03
N GLY A 115 -1.56 2.76 -0.90
CA GLY A 115 -1.07 3.40 0.32
C GLY A 115 -0.93 4.91 0.04
N ASP A 116 0.20 5.47 0.43
CA ASP A 116 0.47 6.91 0.26
C ASP A 116 1.56 7.19 -0.78
N ALA A 117 1.91 6.18 -1.57
CA ALA A 117 2.72 6.40 -2.76
C ALA A 117 1.90 7.12 -3.84
N PRO A 118 2.54 7.89 -4.73
CA PRO A 118 1.93 8.33 -6.00
C PRO A 118 1.77 7.16 -6.99
N ALA A 119 1.72 5.92 -6.48
CA ALA A 119 1.69 4.69 -7.23
C ALA A 119 0.44 4.67 -8.11
N ARG A 120 0.70 4.60 -9.40
CA ARG A 120 -0.30 4.35 -10.44
C ARG A 120 -0.16 2.91 -10.89
N ARG A 121 -1.28 2.25 -11.19
CA ARG A 121 -1.23 1.06 -12.06
C ARG A 121 -0.45 1.51 -13.31
N ALA A 122 0.63 0.80 -13.66
CA ALA A 122 1.30 1.08 -14.91
C ALA A 122 0.26 0.85 -16.03
N GLY A 123 -0.19 1.92 -16.66
CA GLY A 123 -0.91 1.82 -17.92
C GLY A 123 0.05 1.32 -19.01
N PRO A 124 -0.46 0.94 -20.20
CA PRO A 124 0.42 0.86 -21.37
C PRO A 124 1.22 2.17 -21.49
N PRO A 125 2.46 2.14 -22.02
CA PRO A 125 3.28 3.34 -22.14
C PRO A 125 2.46 4.45 -22.80
N SER A 126 2.37 5.61 -22.14
CA SER A 126 1.65 6.74 -22.71
C SER A 126 2.30 7.11 -24.02
N ARG A 127 1.54 7.12 -25.12
CA ARG A 127 1.98 7.77 -26.36
C ARG A 127 2.45 9.18 -25.99
N PRO A 128 3.61 9.65 -26.46
CA PRO A 128 4.04 11.00 -26.19
C PRO A 128 2.90 11.94 -26.59
N ARG A 129 2.49 12.82 -25.67
CA ARG A 129 1.60 13.92 -26.02
C ARG A 129 2.34 14.77 -27.05
N PRO A 130 1.75 15.12 -28.20
CA PRO A 130 2.33 16.13 -29.06
C PRO A 130 2.60 17.37 -28.19
N GLY A 131 3.82 17.90 -28.27
CA GLY A 131 4.09 19.22 -27.69
C GLY A 131 3.16 20.26 -28.31
N PRO A 132 2.91 21.39 -27.63
CA PRO A 132 2.27 22.51 -28.29
C PRO A 132 3.08 22.89 -29.55
N PRO A 133 2.43 23.39 -30.62
CA PRO A 133 3.14 23.93 -31.78
C PRO A 133 4.17 24.97 -31.32
N GLU A 134 5.33 25.07 -31.98
CA GLU A 134 6.39 26.03 -31.64
C GLU A 134 5.90 27.50 -31.59
N ASP A 135 4.71 27.77 -32.13
CA ASP A 135 4.15 29.11 -32.31
C ASP A 135 3.19 29.53 -31.19
N ALA A 136 2.87 28.64 -30.24
CA ALA A 136 1.82 28.86 -29.22
C ALA A 136 2.12 30.02 -28.25
N TRP A 137 3.37 30.52 -28.21
CA TRP A 137 3.80 31.58 -27.30
C TRP A 137 3.74 33.00 -27.90
N ARG A 138 3.49 33.16 -29.22
CA ARG A 138 3.55 34.47 -29.90
C ARG A 138 2.25 35.28 -29.88
N ALA A 139 1.18 34.79 -29.27
CA ALA A 139 -0.13 35.47 -29.24
C ALA A 139 -0.47 36.13 -27.88
N ALA A 140 0.49 36.24 -26.97
CA ALA A 140 0.27 36.77 -25.61
C ALA A 140 1.10 38.03 -25.27
N ALA A 141 1.46 38.84 -26.27
CA ALA A 141 2.12 40.14 -26.07
C ALA A 141 1.36 41.25 -26.78
#